data_AF-A0A966K858-F1
#
_entry.id   AF-A0A966K858-F1
#
_cell.length_a   1.000
_cell.length_b   1.000
_cell.length_c   1.000
_cell.angle_alpha   90.00
_cell.angle_beta   90.00
_cell.angle_gamma   90.00
#
_symmetry.space_group_name_H-M   'P 1'
#
loop_
_entity.id
_entity.type
_entity.pdbx_description
1 polymer ?
#
loop_
_entity_poly.entity_id
_entity_poly.type
_entity_poly.pdbx_seq_one_letter_code
_entity_poly.pdbx_strand_id
1 'polypeptide(L)'
;MTNLPRSSLFLGFWGLACLLLSACAQVAPTCNAVTAPPAKDMAGSQWQLIRWHYTSTNDGKNRLRMIPHGENNSPITLVISPDGKVASGFAGCNRYTAQVAGSDWGFLLEKVASTRKACGS
;
A
#
# COMPACT_ATOMS: atom_id res chain seq x y z
N MET A 1 64.01 1.79 -13.82
CA MET A 1 63.28 1.42 -12.58
C MET A 1 62.78 2.70 -11.93
N THR A 2 61.60 3.17 -12.30
CA THR A 2 61.02 4.43 -11.79
C THR A 2 60.37 4.17 -10.43
N ASN A 3 61.02 4.62 -9.37
CA ASN A 3 60.49 4.61 -8.01
C ASN A 3 59.31 5.58 -7.93
N LEU A 4 58.07 5.06 -7.92
CA LEU A 4 56.92 5.89 -7.57
C LEU A 4 57.01 6.26 -6.07
N PRO A 5 56.84 7.55 -5.71
CA PRO A 5 56.90 7.98 -4.32
C PRO A 5 55.75 7.31 -3.55
N ARG A 6 56.11 6.66 -2.44
CA ARG A 6 55.23 5.91 -1.52
C ARG A 6 53.95 6.68 -1.13
N SER A 7 53.99 8.01 -1.14
CA SER A 7 52.87 8.90 -0.84
C SER A 7 51.74 8.86 -1.90
N SER A 8 52.06 8.72 -3.19
CA SER A 8 51.06 8.70 -4.27
C SER A 8 50.23 7.41 -4.29
N LEU A 9 50.81 6.30 -3.83
CA LEU A 9 50.10 5.01 -3.69
C LEU A 9 49.10 5.04 -2.51
N PHE A 10 49.46 5.71 -1.41
CA PHE A 10 48.56 5.88 -0.26
C PHE A 10 47.35 6.77 -0.60
N LEU A 11 47.56 7.88 -1.32
CA LEU A 11 46.47 8.76 -1.76
C LEU A 11 45.52 8.07 -2.74
N GLY A 12 46.05 7.27 -3.68
CA GLY A 12 45.23 6.48 -4.60
C GLY A 12 44.39 5.40 -3.90
N PHE A 13 44.96 4.74 -2.89
CA PHE A 13 44.27 3.67 -2.14
C PHE A 13 43.10 4.21 -1.30
N TRP A 14 43.29 5.38 -0.66
CA TRP A 14 42.22 6.04 0.09
C TRP A 14 41.11 6.59 -0.82
N GLY A 15 41.46 7.14 -1.99
CA GLY A 15 40.46 7.58 -2.98
C GLY A 15 39.58 6.45 -3.51
N LEU A 16 40.18 5.27 -3.78
CA LEU A 16 39.44 4.09 -4.24
C LEU A 16 38.54 3.51 -3.13
N ALA A 17 38.99 3.54 -1.87
CA ALA A 17 38.21 3.07 -0.72
C ALA A 17 36.96 3.92 -0.47
N CYS A 18 37.04 5.25 -0.63
CA CYS A 18 35.88 6.14 -0.51
C CYS A 18 34.82 5.91 -1.60
N LEU A 19 35.22 5.54 -2.82
CA LEU A 19 34.28 5.23 -3.91
C LEU A 19 33.49 3.94 -3.64
N LEU A 20 34.13 2.92 -3.06
CA LEU A 20 33.50 1.63 -2.76
C LEU A 20 32.50 1.68 -1.58
N LEU A 21 32.63 2.66 -0.68
CA LEU A 21 31.76 2.80 0.51
C LEU A 21 30.44 3.55 0.24
N SER A 22 30.26 4.13 -0.96
CA SER A 22 29.04 4.88 -1.33
C SER A 22 27.90 4.01 -1.88
N ALA A 23 28.11 2.69 -2.04
CA ALA A 23 27.15 1.78 -2.67
C ALA A 23 25.93 1.41 -1.80
N CYS A 24 25.85 1.88 -0.54
CA CYS A 24 24.69 1.71 0.33
C CYS A 24 23.94 3.03 0.59
N ALA A 25 23.73 3.85 -0.45
CA ALA A 25 22.63 4.80 -0.40
C ALA A 25 21.33 4.01 -0.56
N GLN A 26 20.73 3.62 0.57
CA GLN A 26 19.42 3.00 0.60
C GLN A 26 18.44 3.96 -0.09
N VAL A 27 17.87 3.55 -1.23
CA VAL A 27 16.82 4.29 -1.92
C VAL A 27 15.58 4.23 -1.02
N ALA A 28 15.54 5.07 0.01
CA ALA A 28 14.33 5.33 0.75
C ALA A 28 13.39 6.04 -0.24
N PRO A 29 12.21 5.47 -0.55
CA PRO A 29 11.23 6.20 -1.33
C PRO A 29 10.93 7.52 -0.61
N THR A 30 10.80 8.61 -1.38
CA THR A 30 10.46 9.92 -0.81
C THR A 30 9.21 9.79 0.09
N CYS A 31 9.09 10.60 1.14
CA CYS A 31 7.92 10.54 2.04
C CYS A 31 6.55 10.75 1.34
N ASN A 32 6.56 11.20 0.07
CA ASN A 32 5.38 11.37 -0.79
C ASN A 32 5.20 10.23 -1.82
N ALA A 33 6.01 9.18 -1.74
CA ALA A 33 5.88 8.05 -2.65
C ALA A 33 4.55 7.34 -2.37
N VAL A 34 3.66 7.38 -3.35
CA VAL A 34 2.43 6.60 -3.35
C VAL A 34 2.82 5.13 -3.46
N THR A 35 2.64 4.36 -2.39
CA THR A 35 2.94 2.92 -2.33
C THR A 35 1.73 2.05 -2.64
N ALA A 36 0.60 2.64 -3.03
CA ALA A 36 -0.56 1.88 -3.45
C ALA A 36 -0.22 1.10 -4.73
N PRO A 37 -0.42 -0.24 -4.76
CA PRO A 37 -0.27 -1.00 -5.99
C PRO A 37 -1.16 -0.39 -7.08
N PRO A 38 -0.65 -0.22 -8.31
CA PRO A 38 -1.49 0.09 -9.46
C PRO A 38 -2.74 -0.81 -9.49
N ALA A 39 -3.91 -0.26 -9.82
CA ALA A 39 -5.17 -1.00 -9.85
C ALA A 39 -5.09 -2.32 -10.65
N LYS A 40 -4.27 -2.33 -11.72
CA LYS A 40 -3.96 -3.52 -12.54
C LYS A 40 -3.33 -4.67 -11.76
N ASP A 41 -2.54 -4.39 -10.74
CA ASP A 41 -1.82 -5.40 -9.93
C ASP A 41 -2.76 -6.03 -8.90
N MET A 42 -3.95 -5.44 -8.71
CA MET A 42 -5.01 -5.98 -7.87
C MET A 42 -6.06 -6.76 -8.67
N ALA A 43 -5.93 -6.88 -9.99
CA ALA A 43 -6.88 -7.64 -10.80
C ALA A 43 -6.92 -9.12 -10.39
N GLY A 44 -8.12 -9.69 -10.24
CA GLY A 44 -8.31 -11.08 -9.84
C GLY A 44 -7.96 -11.40 -8.38
N SER A 45 -7.78 -10.38 -7.53
CA SER A 45 -7.43 -10.55 -6.13
C SER A 45 -8.65 -10.57 -5.19
N GLN A 46 -8.46 -11.17 -4.01
CA GLN A 46 -9.45 -11.23 -2.94
C GLN A 46 -8.82 -10.79 -1.63
N TRP A 47 -9.56 -9.98 -0.88
CA TRP A 47 -9.08 -9.35 0.34
C TRP A 47 -10.12 -9.44 1.44
N GLN A 48 -9.60 -9.46 2.67
CA GLN A 48 -10.37 -9.39 3.90
C GLN A 48 -9.89 -8.21 4.74
N LEU A 49 -10.83 -7.45 5.29
CA LEU A 49 -10.51 -6.39 6.25
C LEU A 49 -10.11 -7.02 7.59
N ILE A 50 -8.84 -6.87 7.96
CA ILE A 50 -8.29 -7.40 9.22
C ILE A 50 -8.03 -6.32 10.27
N ARG A 51 -8.04 -5.04 9.87
CA ARG A 51 -7.68 -3.92 10.73
C ARG A 51 -8.26 -2.62 10.17
N TRP A 52 -8.89 -1.82 11.02
CA TRP A 52 -9.49 -0.55 10.62
C TRP A 52 -9.01 0.57 11.54
N HIS A 53 -8.45 1.63 10.97
CA HIS A 53 -8.06 2.83 11.70
C HIS A 53 -8.91 4.02 11.27
N TYR A 54 -9.00 5.01 12.14
CA TYR A 54 -9.50 6.34 11.79
C TYR A 54 -8.56 7.41 12.35
N THR A 55 -8.48 8.53 11.64
CA THR A 55 -7.80 9.73 12.12
C THR A 55 -8.80 10.55 12.92
N SER A 56 -8.47 10.80 14.19
CA SER A 56 -9.33 11.61 15.06
C SER A 56 -9.28 13.08 14.62
N THR A 57 -10.45 13.69 14.45
CA THR A 57 -10.60 15.10 14.06
C THR A 57 -10.15 16.07 15.15
N ASN A 58 -10.07 15.62 16.41
CA ASN A 58 -9.74 16.49 17.54
C ASN A 58 -8.22 16.68 17.73
N ASP A 59 -7.43 15.66 17.42
CA ASP A 59 -5.99 15.65 17.73
C ASP A 59 -5.12 15.07 16.60
N GLY A 60 -5.71 14.71 15.45
CA GLY A 60 -4.99 14.19 14.28
C GLY A 60 -4.36 12.81 14.48
N LYS A 61 -4.55 12.17 15.65
CA LYS A 61 -3.93 10.87 15.94
C LYS A 61 -4.73 9.72 15.32
N ASN A 62 -4.03 8.76 14.74
CA ASN A 62 -4.61 7.50 14.26
C ASN A 62 -4.98 6.61 15.45
N ARG A 63 -6.22 6.13 15.47
CA ARG A 63 -6.77 5.22 16.47
C ARG A 63 -7.38 3.99 15.81
N LEU A 64 -7.32 2.86 16.52
CA LEU A 64 -7.96 1.63 16.08
C LEU A 64 -9.48 1.76 16.21
N ARG A 65 -10.18 1.36 15.15
CA ARG A 65 -11.63 1.20 15.11
C ARG A 65 -11.96 -0.28 15.18
N MET A 66 -12.98 -0.62 15.97
CA MET A 66 -13.55 -1.96 15.96
C MET A 66 -14.17 -2.26 14.58
N ILE A 67 -13.84 -3.41 14.01
CA ILE A 67 -14.44 -3.85 12.75
C ILE A 67 -15.87 -4.29 13.05
N PRO A 68 -16.89 -3.71 12.40
CA PRO A 68 -18.26 -4.16 12.56
C PRO A 68 -18.36 -5.55 11.93
N HIS A 69 -18.78 -6.50 12.74
CA HIS A 69 -19.03 -7.86 12.29
C HIS A 69 -20.45 -7.97 11.77
N GLY A 70 -20.58 -8.76 10.71
CA GLY A 70 -21.85 -9.00 10.07
C GLY A 70 -22.70 -10.08 10.71
N GLU A 71 -23.83 -10.37 10.06
CA GLU A 71 -24.61 -11.59 10.31
C GLU A 71 -23.65 -12.80 10.30
N ASN A 72 -23.68 -13.59 11.38
CA ASN A 72 -22.80 -14.75 11.60
C ASN A 72 -21.29 -14.45 11.66
N ASN A 73 -20.90 -13.25 12.12
CA ASN A 73 -19.49 -12.84 12.23
C ASN A 73 -18.73 -12.85 10.88
N SER A 74 -19.48 -12.75 9.78
CA SER A 74 -18.92 -12.78 8.42
C SER A 74 -17.94 -11.61 8.22
N PRO A 75 -16.74 -11.85 7.65
CA PRO A 75 -15.75 -10.81 7.49
C PRO A 75 -16.13 -9.83 6.39
N ILE A 76 -15.69 -8.58 6.52
CA ILE A 76 -15.78 -7.59 5.43
C ILE A 76 -14.77 -7.96 4.36
N THR A 77 -15.22 -8.02 3.11
CA THR A 77 -14.42 -8.51 1.97
C THR A 77 -14.40 -7.54 0.80
N LEU A 78 -13.36 -7.66 -0.01
CA LEU A 78 -13.20 -6.98 -1.30
C LEU A 78 -12.67 -7.99 -2.31
N VAL A 79 -13.38 -8.13 -3.42
CA VAL A 79 -13.01 -8.97 -4.56
C VAL A 79 -12.92 -8.07 -5.78
N ILE A 80 -11.77 -8.08 -6.43
CA ILE A 80 -11.54 -7.38 -7.69
C ILE A 80 -11.66 -8.40 -8.82
N SER A 81 -12.47 -8.09 -9.83
CA SER A 81 -12.67 -8.96 -10.98
C SER A 81 -11.35 -9.27 -11.72
N PRO A 82 -11.25 -10.39 -12.44
CA PRO A 82 -10.04 -10.75 -13.19
C PRO A 82 -9.60 -9.70 -14.23
N ASP A 83 -10.54 -8.91 -14.75
CA ASP A 83 -10.27 -7.81 -15.68
C ASP A 83 -9.92 -6.48 -14.98
N GLY A 84 -9.96 -6.44 -13.63
CA GLY A 84 -9.63 -5.27 -12.83
C GLY A 84 -10.64 -4.12 -12.88
N LYS A 85 -11.83 -4.32 -13.47
CA LYS A 85 -12.81 -3.23 -13.73
C LYS A 85 -13.96 -3.17 -12.73
N VAL A 86 -14.20 -4.24 -11.98
CA VAL A 86 -15.35 -4.36 -11.07
C VAL A 86 -14.86 -4.80 -9.71
N ALA A 87 -15.34 -4.11 -8.68
CA ALA A 87 -15.21 -4.54 -7.30
C ALA A 87 -16.54 -5.10 -6.81
N SER A 88 -16.47 -6.11 -5.95
CA SER A 88 -17.62 -6.64 -5.24
C SER A 88 -17.21 -7.13 -3.87
N GLY A 89 -18.16 -7.29 -2.96
CA GLY A 89 -17.84 -7.86 -1.65
C GLY A 89 -18.98 -7.77 -0.66
N PHE A 90 -18.60 -7.99 0.60
CA PHE A 90 -19.48 -7.91 1.74
C PHE A 90 -19.03 -6.80 2.69
N ALA A 91 -19.97 -5.93 3.07
CA ALA A 91 -19.76 -4.79 3.96
C ALA A 91 -20.58 -4.96 5.25
N GLY A 92 -20.38 -6.08 5.94
CA GLY A 92 -20.96 -6.36 7.27
C GLY A 92 -22.40 -6.86 7.21
N CYS A 93 -23.34 -6.15 6.63
CA CYS A 93 -24.71 -6.66 6.47
C CYS A 93 -25.10 -6.80 4.99
N ASN A 94 -24.51 -5.93 4.19
CA ASN A 94 -24.91 -5.72 2.81
C ASN A 94 -23.82 -6.19 1.87
N ARG A 95 -24.25 -6.60 0.67
CA ARG A 95 -23.34 -6.83 -0.45
C ARG A 95 -23.24 -5.54 -1.24
N TYR A 96 -22.05 -5.28 -1.76
CA TYR A 96 -21.78 -4.11 -2.60
C TYR A 96 -21.13 -4.52 -3.92
N THR A 97 -21.27 -3.64 -4.90
CA THR A 97 -20.51 -3.66 -6.15
C THR A 97 -20.12 -2.24 -6.54
N ALA A 98 -19.01 -2.09 -7.25
CA ALA A 98 -18.51 -0.82 -7.73
C ALA A 98 -17.69 -1.00 -9.02
N GLN A 99 -17.51 0.08 -9.77
CA GLN A 99 -16.51 0.16 -10.83
C GLN A 99 -15.15 0.50 -10.23
N VAL A 100 -14.09 -0.07 -10.78
CA VAL A 100 -12.71 0.21 -10.37
C VAL A 100 -12.07 1.10 -11.43
N ALA A 101 -11.57 2.25 -10.99
CA ALA A 101 -10.79 3.16 -11.82
C ALA A 101 -9.39 3.34 -11.23
N GLY A 102 -8.39 3.57 -12.07
CA GLY A 102 -7.05 3.94 -11.62
C GLY A 102 -6.99 5.40 -11.17
N SER A 103 -6.11 5.70 -10.22
CA SER A 103 -5.77 7.08 -9.84
C SER A 103 -4.29 7.21 -9.51
N ASP A 104 -3.79 8.45 -9.47
CA ASP A 104 -2.41 8.74 -9.05
C ASP A 104 -2.11 8.31 -7.60
N TRP A 105 -3.15 8.02 -6.81
CA TRP A 105 -3.08 7.66 -5.40
C TRP A 105 -3.45 6.19 -5.13
N GLY A 106 -3.69 5.39 -6.18
CA GLY A 106 -4.09 3.98 -6.08
C GLY A 106 -5.25 3.63 -7.01
N PHE A 107 -6.33 3.08 -6.45
CA PHE A 107 -7.57 2.80 -7.18
C PHE A 107 -8.76 3.49 -6.53
N LEU A 108 -9.73 3.84 -7.36
CA LEU A 108 -11.00 4.46 -6.98
C LEU A 108 -12.12 3.44 -7.17
N LEU A 109 -13.05 3.43 -6.21
CA LEU A 109 -14.32 2.73 -6.35
C LEU A 109 -15.38 3.75 -6.76
N GLU A 110 -15.81 3.66 -8.02
CA GLU A 110 -16.82 4.52 -8.61
C GLU A 110 -18.17 3.79 -8.74
N LYS A 111 -19.25 4.56 -8.91
CA LYS A 111 -20.61 4.03 -9.16
C LYS A 111 -20.98 2.90 -8.19
N VAL A 112 -20.73 3.13 -6.91
CA VAL A 112 -20.95 2.15 -5.85
C VAL A 112 -22.44 1.90 -5.66
N ALA A 113 -22.83 0.63 -5.70
CA ALA A 113 -24.18 0.16 -5.39
C ALA A 113 -24.12 -0.85 -4.23
N SER A 114 -25.17 -0.86 -3.40
CA SER A 114 -25.25 -1.72 -2.22
C SER A 114 -26.69 -2.17 -1.98
N THR A 115 -26.84 -3.35 -1.38
CA THR A 115 -28.15 -3.80 -0.87
C THR A 115 -28.55 -2.98 0.38
N ARG A 116 -29.83 -3.05 0.75
CA ARG A 116 -30.37 -2.44 1.98
C ARG A 116 -31.09 -3.47 2.86
N LYS A 117 -30.38 -4.55 3.18
CA LYS A 117 -30.78 -5.52 4.20
C LYS A 117 -30.57 -4.91 5.59
N ALA A 118 -31.50 -5.20 6.50
CA ALA A 118 -31.29 -5.04 7.94
C ALA A 118 -30.83 -6.39 8.52
N CYS A 119 -29.71 -6.39 9.24
CA CYS A 119 -29.20 -7.57 9.94
C CYS A 119 -29.36 -7.32 11.45
N GLY A 120 -29.86 -8.33 12.17
CA GLY A 120 -29.87 -8.30 13.62
C GLY A 120 -28.44 -8.32 14.17
N SER A 121 -28.22 -7.58 15.25
CA SER A 121 -26.99 -7.59 16.04
C SER A 121 -26.91 -8.81 16.94
#